data_AF-A0A9Q3KNJ3-F1
#
_entry.id   AF-A0A9Q3KNJ3-F1
#
_cell.length_a   1.000
_cell.length_b   1.000
_cell.length_c   1.000
_cell.angle_alpha   90.00
_cell.angle_beta   90.00
_cell.angle_gamma   90.00
#
_symmetry.space_group_name_H-M   'P 1'
#
loop_
_entity.id
_entity.type
_entity.pdbx_description
1 polymer ?
#
loop_
_entity_poly.entity_id
_entity_poly.type
_entity_poly.pdbx_seq_one_letter_code
_entity_poly.pdbx_strand_id
1 'polypeptide(L)'
;MDTSLLFWNTIITTCRVHKVIISDRDPKFTSEFCTNLSNILVTKLAFSTAYHPLTNGLSERVIQKVKDIIRSFYAYGMEGKDYEGYTHYWVTRLPAINVAYNTSQHSTTGKSLPLLEKGWNPILPVDHLKKNFLTIGLTAKDFHDMWKRECYTAEKCIPEANKYKEQRYDKTHKEP
;
A
#
# COMPACT_ATOMS: atom_id res chain seq x y z
N MET A 1 -13.87 7.23 17.10
CA MET A 1 -14.90 6.70 16.17
C MET A 1 -14.35 6.57 14.75
N ASP A 2 -13.53 7.51 14.29
CA ASP A 2 -13.01 7.49 12.90
C ASP A 2 -12.02 6.35 12.63
N THR A 3 -11.16 6.00 13.59
CA THR A 3 -10.21 4.88 13.47
C THR A 3 -10.91 3.52 13.44
N SER A 4 -11.96 3.34 14.27
CA SER A 4 -12.78 2.12 14.27
C SER A 4 -13.53 1.93 12.95
N LEU A 5 -14.07 3.03 12.38
CA LEU A 5 -14.77 3.00 11.10
C LEU A 5 -13.80 2.76 9.94
N LEU A 6 -12.62 3.36 9.96
CA LEU A 6 -11.58 3.10 8.95
C LEU A 6 -11.13 1.62 8.98
N PHE A 7 -10.88 1.08 10.18
CA PHE A 7 -10.48 -0.32 10.35
C PHE A 7 -11.57 -1.28 9.85
N TRP A 8 -12.83 -1.04 10.23
CA TRP A 8 -13.97 -1.84 9.77
C TRP A 8 -14.15 -1.75 8.24
N ASN A 9 -14.26 -0.53 7.70
CA ASN A 9 -14.57 -0.30 6.29
C ASN A 9 -13.44 -0.60 5.33
N THR A 10 -12.20 -0.70 5.82
CA THR A 10 -11.03 -0.93 4.97
C THR A 10 -10.42 -2.30 5.19
N ILE A 11 -10.22 -2.73 6.44
CA ILE A 11 -9.49 -3.97 6.74
C ILE A 11 -10.46 -5.16 6.81
N ILE A 12 -11.59 -5.04 7.50
CA ILE A 12 -12.53 -6.16 7.70
C ILE A 12 -13.39 -6.45 6.45
N THR A 13 -13.69 -5.43 5.66
CA THR A 13 -14.42 -5.60 4.39
C THR A 13 -13.53 -6.10 3.26
N THR A 14 -12.27 -5.65 3.21
CA THR A 14 -11.32 -6.02 2.14
C THR A 14 -10.61 -7.35 2.43
N CYS A 15 -10.30 -7.59 3.70
CA CYS A 15 -9.68 -8.80 4.20
C CYS A 15 -10.69 -9.54 5.09
N ARG A 16 -10.83 -10.85 4.91
CA ARG A 16 -11.67 -11.67 5.79
C ARG A 16 -11.18 -11.51 7.24
N VAL A 17 -12.08 -11.65 8.21
CA VAL A 17 -11.71 -11.62 9.64
C VAL A 17 -10.67 -12.71 9.90
N HIS A 18 -9.50 -12.32 10.41
CA HIS A 18 -8.40 -13.23 10.68
C HIS A 18 -8.59 -13.88 12.05
N LYS A 19 -8.23 -15.16 12.19
CA LYS A 19 -8.29 -15.85 13.49
C LYS A 19 -7.27 -15.30 14.50
N VAL A 20 -6.13 -14.82 14.01
CA VAL A 20 -5.03 -14.30 14.81
C VAL A 20 -4.44 -13.09 14.10
N ILE A 21 -4.21 -11.99 14.83
CA ILE A 21 -3.42 -10.86 14.38
C ILE A 21 -2.19 -10.79 15.28
N ILE A 22 -1.01 -10.76 14.68
CA ILE A 22 0.24 -10.57 15.42
C ILE A 22 0.68 -9.12 15.24
N SER A 23 0.86 -8.41 16.34
CA SER A 23 1.29 -7.00 16.36
C SER A 23 2.48 -6.80 17.29
N ASP A 24 3.18 -5.67 17.16
CA ASP A 24 4.10 -5.21 18.19
C ASP A 24 3.36 -4.73 19.45
N ARG A 25 4.12 -4.38 20.48
CA ARG A 25 3.59 -3.84 21.75
C ARG A 25 3.40 -2.33 21.72
N ASP A 26 3.15 -1.72 20.55
CA ASP A 26 2.81 -0.29 20.49
C ASP A 26 1.53 -0.04 21.31
N PRO A 27 1.50 1.02 22.15
CA PRO A 27 0.33 1.38 22.96
C PRO A 27 -0.99 1.42 22.21
N LYS A 28 -0.98 1.68 20.90
CA LYS A 28 -2.17 1.64 20.05
C LYS A 28 -2.79 0.25 20.00
N PHE A 29 -1.99 -0.80 19.89
CA PHE A 29 -2.46 -2.19 19.82
C PHE A 29 -2.70 -2.80 21.21
N THR A 30 -1.99 -2.34 22.24
CA THR A 30 -2.27 -2.72 23.64
C THR A 30 -3.39 -1.88 24.28
N SER A 31 -3.99 -0.95 23.53
CA SER A 31 -5.08 -0.12 24.04
C SER A 31 -6.31 -0.97 24.36
N GLU A 32 -7.12 -0.47 25.31
CA GLU A 32 -8.41 -1.08 25.64
C GLU A 32 -9.32 -1.16 24.41
N PHE A 33 -9.27 -0.14 23.55
CA PHE A 33 -10.00 -0.11 22.30
C PHE A 33 -9.65 -1.29 21.36
N CYS A 34 -8.37 -1.51 21.05
CA CYS A 34 -7.94 -2.58 20.16
C CYS A 34 -8.18 -3.97 20.77
N THR A 35 -8.06 -4.09 22.09
CA THR A 35 -8.37 -5.33 22.81
C THR A 35 -9.86 -5.66 22.71
N ASN A 36 -10.74 -4.69 22.99
CA ASN A 36 -12.19 -4.88 22.91
C ASN A 36 -12.66 -5.14 21.47
N LEU A 37 -12.10 -4.44 20.48
CA LEU A 37 -12.39 -4.68 19.07
C LEU A 37 -12.02 -6.11 18.65
N SER A 38 -10.85 -6.60 19.07
CA SER A 38 -10.40 -7.95 18.76
C SER A 38 -11.32 -9.02 19.37
N ASN A 39 -11.82 -8.78 20.59
CA ASN A 39 -12.80 -9.65 21.24
C ASN A 39 -14.13 -9.72 20.48
N ILE A 40 -14.66 -8.58 20.03
CA ILE A 40 -15.89 -8.52 19.22
C ILE A 40 -15.72 -9.29 17.90
N LEU A 41 -14.55 -9.17 17.27
CA LEU A 41 -14.22 -9.86 16.02
C LEU A 41 -13.82 -11.32 16.22
N VAL A 42 -13.81 -11.84 17.46
CA VAL A 42 -13.32 -13.19 17.79
C VAL A 42 -11.92 -13.44 17.22
N THR A 43 -11.09 -12.40 17.20
CA THR A 43 -9.72 -12.42 16.70
C THR A 43 -8.75 -12.47 17.87
N LYS A 44 -7.83 -13.43 17.86
CA LYS A 44 -6.76 -13.48 18.86
C LYS A 44 -5.70 -12.43 18.53
N LEU A 45 -5.61 -11.37 19.35
CA LEU A 45 -4.50 -10.42 19.28
C LEU A 45 -3.28 -10.98 20.03
N ALA A 46 -2.22 -11.29 19.29
CA ALA A 46 -0.96 -11.79 19.83
C ALA A 46 0.14 -10.73 19.67
N PHE A 47 1.03 -10.63 20.65
CA PHE A 47 2.10 -9.63 20.63
C PHE A 47 3.46 -10.28 20.34
N SER A 48 4.21 -9.70 19.40
CA SER A 48 5.60 -10.07 19.16
C SER A 48 6.44 -9.79 20.42
N THR A 49 7.44 -10.62 20.68
CA THR A 49 8.44 -10.31 21.70
C THR A 49 9.39 -9.24 21.16
N ALA A 50 10.05 -8.50 22.05
CA ALA A 50 10.96 -7.39 21.70
C ALA A 50 12.15 -7.81 20.80
N TYR A 51 12.35 -9.12 20.60
CA TYR A 51 13.44 -9.70 19.81
C TYR A 51 12.96 -10.83 18.88
N HIS A 52 11.87 -10.61 18.15
CA HIS A 52 11.49 -11.49 17.03
C HIS A 52 11.54 -10.79 15.67
N PRO A 53 12.74 -10.60 15.08
CA PRO A 53 12.93 -10.10 13.72
C PRO A 53 12.17 -10.93 12.67
N LEU A 54 11.96 -12.23 12.93
CA LEU A 54 11.23 -13.13 12.04
C LEU A 54 9.73 -12.82 11.96
N THR A 55 9.11 -12.43 13.07
CA THR A 55 7.65 -12.21 13.14
C THR A 55 7.26 -10.84 12.61
N ASN A 56 8.01 -9.79 12.96
CA ASN A 56 7.75 -8.43 12.46
C ASN A 56 8.50 -8.11 11.16
N GLY A 57 9.49 -8.91 10.76
CA GLY A 57 10.29 -8.62 9.57
C GLY A 57 9.50 -8.69 8.26
N LEU A 58 8.36 -9.38 8.20
CA LEU A 58 7.50 -9.34 7.02
C LEU A 58 6.72 -8.03 6.93
N SER A 59 6.04 -7.62 8.01
CA SER A 59 5.30 -6.36 8.04
C SER A 59 6.25 -5.17 7.87
N GLU A 60 7.41 -5.17 8.52
CA GLU A 60 8.44 -4.15 8.38
C GLU A 60 8.97 -4.05 6.95
N ARG A 61 9.25 -5.18 6.28
CA ARG A 61 9.69 -5.19 4.86
C ARG A 61 8.61 -4.63 3.95
N VAL A 62 7.34 -4.99 4.15
CA VAL A 62 6.22 -4.45 3.38
C VAL A 62 6.08 -2.94 3.62
N ILE A 63 6.11 -2.48 4.88
CA ILE A 63 6.03 -1.06 5.23
C ILE A 63 7.19 -0.28 4.59
N GLN A 64 8.41 -0.79 4.65
CA GLN A 64 9.56 -0.17 3.98
C GLN A 64 9.35 -0.10 2.47
N LYS A 65 8.88 -1.19 1.85
CA LYS A 65 8.63 -1.22 0.41
C LYS A 65 7.57 -0.20 -0.02
N VAL A 66 6.47 -0.08 0.72
CA VAL A 66 5.43 0.92 0.49
C VAL A 66 5.98 2.33 0.68
N LYS A 67 6.75 2.59 1.75
CA LYS A 67 7.41 3.89 1.97
C LYS A 67 8.32 4.27 0.80
N ASP A 68 9.06 3.32 0.24
CA ASP A 68 9.96 3.59 -0.88
C ASP A 68 9.20 3.86 -2.18
N ILE A 69 8.09 3.14 -2.43
CA ILE A 69 7.20 3.44 -3.57
C ILE A 69 6.63 4.85 -3.42
N ILE A 70 6.12 5.20 -2.23
CA ILE A 70 5.65 6.55 -1.92
C ILE A 70 6.75 7.57 -2.21
N ARG A 71 7.97 7.37 -1.69
CA ARG A 71 9.10 8.29 -1.93
C ARG A 71 9.42 8.46 -3.42
N SER A 72 9.47 7.37 -4.20
CA SER A 72 9.65 7.47 -5.65
C SER A 72 8.48 8.19 -6.33
N PHE A 73 7.26 7.95 -5.87
CA PHE A 73 6.06 8.64 -6.37
C PHE A 73 6.18 10.15 -6.22
N TYR A 74 6.70 10.62 -5.08
CA TYR A 74 6.95 12.03 -4.85
C TYR A 74 8.19 12.56 -5.58
N ALA A 75 9.23 11.76 -5.75
CA ALA A 75 10.45 12.16 -6.44
C ALA A 75 10.23 12.36 -7.96
N TYR A 76 9.34 11.56 -8.58
CA TYR A 76 9.11 11.56 -10.03
C TYR A 76 7.77 12.17 -10.46
N GLY A 77 6.80 12.27 -9.54
CA GLY A 77 5.38 12.32 -9.92
C GLY A 77 4.69 13.67 -10.02
N MET A 78 5.18 14.79 -9.45
CA MET A 78 4.45 16.07 -9.56
C MET A 78 5.30 17.33 -9.56
N GLU A 79 5.13 18.12 -10.62
CA GLU A 79 4.95 19.57 -10.56
C GLU A 79 3.75 19.85 -9.64
N GLY A 80 4.02 20.16 -8.37
CA GLY A 80 2.98 20.26 -7.35
C GLY A 80 3.58 20.42 -5.97
N LYS A 81 4.64 21.23 -5.89
CA LYS A 81 4.99 21.89 -4.65
C LYS A 81 3.90 22.95 -4.45
N ASP A 82 3.18 22.87 -3.34
CA ASP A 82 2.50 24.05 -2.81
C ASP A 82 3.54 25.14 -2.50
N TYR A 83 3.08 26.35 -2.19
CA TYR A 83 3.94 27.51 -1.95
C TYR A 83 5.00 27.29 -0.84
N GLU A 84 4.81 26.26 -0.01
CA GLU A 84 5.70 25.85 1.09
C GLU A 84 6.66 24.70 0.72
N GLY A 85 6.54 24.09 -0.45
CA GLY A 85 7.47 23.07 -0.93
C GLY A 85 7.20 21.63 -0.47
N TYR A 86 6.04 21.34 0.13
CA TYR A 86 5.71 20.03 0.72
C TYR A 86 4.44 19.42 0.11
N THR A 87 4.56 18.29 -0.59
CA THR A 87 3.37 17.65 -1.16
C THR A 87 2.55 16.92 -0.09
N HIS A 88 1.52 17.58 0.47
CA HIS A 88 0.64 17.00 1.51
C HIS A 88 -0.41 16.00 0.98
N TYR A 89 -0.44 15.70 -0.33
CA TYR A 89 -1.48 14.89 -0.96
C TYR A 89 -1.26 13.36 -0.90
N TRP A 90 -0.40 12.84 -0.04
CA TRP A 90 -0.08 11.39 -0.03
C TRP A 90 -1.23 10.50 0.38
N VAL A 91 -2.06 10.95 1.31
CA VAL A 91 -3.25 10.21 1.73
C VAL A 91 -4.21 10.00 0.56
N THR A 92 -4.39 11.01 -0.31
CA THR A 92 -5.31 10.91 -1.45
C THR A 92 -4.78 10.02 -2.57
N ARG A 93 -3.46 9.75 -2.60
CA ARG A 93 -2.82 8.86 -3.60
C ARG A 93 -2.65 7.42 -3.11
N LEU A 94 -2.80 7.15 -1.81
CA LEU A 94 -2.68 5.79 -1.25
C LEU A 94 -3.52 4.73 -1.98
N PRO A 95 -4.77 4.99 -2.42
CA PRO A 95 -5.54 3.98 -3.15
C PRO A 95 -4.87 3.54 -4.46
N ALA A 96 -4.31 4.49 -5.23
CA ALA A 96 -3.61 4.18 -6.48
C ALA A 96 -2.33 3.39 -6.23
N ILE A 97 -1.55 3.78 -5.21
CA ILE A 97 -0.33 3.06 -4.81
C ILE A 97 -0.65 1.64 -4.34
N ASN A 98 -1.71 1.47 -3.53
CA ASN A 98 -2.14 0.16 -3.05
C ASN A 98 -2.54 -0.77 -4.20
N VAL A 99 -3.30 -0.26 -5.17
CA VAL A 99 -3.67 -1.03 -6.37
C VAL A 99 -2.42 -1.44 -7.16
N ALA A 100 -1.54 -0.49 -7.49
CA ALA A 100 -0.33 -0.77 -8.27
C ALA A 100 0.61 -1.75 -7.56
N TYR A 101 0.75 -1.64 -6.23
CA TYR A 101 1.55 -2.57 -5.45
C TYR A 101 0.95 -3.98 -5.46
N ASN A 102 -0.34 -4.13 -5.18
CA ASN A 102 -0.99 -5.43 -5.08
C ASN A 102 -1.04 -6.16 -6.44
N THR A 103 -1.20 -5.44 -7.55
CA THR A 103 -1.21 -6.03 -8.90
C THR A 103 0.18 -6.29 -9.47
N SER A 104 1.24 -5.74 -8.87
CA SER A 104 2.61 -6.00 -9.30
C SER A 104 3.06 -7.43 -8.93
N GLN A 105 3.89 -8.02 -9.79
CA GLN A 105 4.47 -9.33 -9.52
C GLN A 105 5.61 -9.23 -8.51
N HIS A 106 5.59 -10.11 -7.51
CA HIS A 106 6.66 -10.21 -6.54
C HIS A 106 7.76 -11.15 -7.05
N SER A 107 9.02 -10.70 -7.00
CA SER A 107 10.17 -11.44 -7.53
C SER A 107 10.34 -12.84 -6.93
N THR A 108 9.97 -13.03 -5.66
CA THR A 108 10.08 -14.32 -4.97
C THR A 108 9.04 -15.34 -5.43
N THR A 109 7.83 -14.90 -5.80
CA THR A 109 6.70 -15.79 -6.13
C THR A 109 6.33 -15.79 -7.61
N GLY A 110 6.82 -14.81 -8.38
CA GLY A 110 6.43 -14.57 -9.77
C GLY A 110 4.95 -14.19 -9.95
N LYS A 111 4.24 -13.90 -8.85
CA LYS A 111 2.78 -13.68 -8.83
C LYS A 111 2.43 -12.41 -8.06
N SER A 112 1.28 -11.84 -8.39
CA SER A 112 0.66 -10.71 -7.69
C SER A 112 -0.12 -11.18 -6.45
N LEU A 113 -0.37 -10.27 -5.50
CA LEU A 113 -1.06 -10.61 -4.25
C LEU A 113 -2.49 -11.12 -4.47
N PRO A 114 -3.37 -10.44 -5.24
CA PRO A 114 -4.74 -10.92 -5.47
C PRO A 114 -4.79 -12.31 -6.11
N LEU A 115 -3.83 -12.61 -6.99
CA LEU A 115 -3.71 -13.93 -7.60
C LEU A 115 -3.36 -15.01 -6.58
N LEU A 116 -2.49 -14.71 -5.61
CA LEU A 116 -2.12 -15.64 -4.53
C LEU A 116 -3.22 -15.78 -3.48
N GLU A 117 -3.88 -14.69 -3.10
CA GLU A 117 -4.87 -14.67 -2.02
C GLU A 117 -6.26 -15.12 -2.47
N LYS A 118 -6.69 -14.68 -3.66
CA LYS A 118 -8.07 -14.83 -4.15
C LYS A 118 -8.16 -15.66 -5.43
N GLY A 119 -7.03 -15.97 -6.08
CA GLY A 119 -6.99 -16.75 -7.32
C GLY A 119 -7.28 -15.95 -8.59
N TRP A 120 -7.47 -14.63 -8.49
CA TRP A 120 -7.74 -13.76 -9.64
C TRP A 120 -7.13 -12.37 -9.44
N ASN A 121 -6.77 -11.73 -10.55
CA ASN A 121 -6.35 -10.32 -10.54
C ASN A 121 -7.55 -9.43 -10.86
N PRO A 122 -7.75 -8.33 -10.12
CA PRO A 122 -8.78 -7.38 -10.45
C PRO A 122 -8.50 -6.73 -11.78
N ILE A 123 -9.53 -6.65 -12.63
CA ILE A 123 -9.44 -5.86 -13.85
C ILE A 123 -9.54 -4.39 -13.44
N LEU A 124 -8.48 -3.65 -13.69
CA LEU A 124 -8.40 -2.25 -13.31
C LEU A 124 -9.17 -1.40 -14.32
N PRO A 125 -9.71 -0.24 -13.91
CA PRO A 125 -10.36 0.67 -14.85
C PRO A 125 -9.47 0.95 -16.07
N VAL A 126 -8.16 1.11 -15.86
CA VAL A 126 -7.14 1.32 -16.91
C VAL A 126 -7.09 0.23 -17.98
N ASP A 127 -7.40 -1.02 -17.64
CA ASP A 127 -7.42 -2.15 -18.57
C ASP A 127 -8.60 -2.09 -19.55
N HIS A 128 -9.68 -1.40 -19.13
CA HIS A 128 -10.91 -1.26 -19.89
C HIS A 128 -11.11 0.11 -20.52
N LEU A 129 -10.14 1.04 -20.40
CA LEU A 129 -10.24 2.37 -21.02
C LEU A 129 -10.09 2.25 -22.54
N LYS A 130 -11.16 1.81 -23.23
CA LYS A 130 -11.28 1.94 -24.68
C LYS A 130 -11.22 3.43 -25.05
N LYS A 131 -10.52 3.76 -26.14
CA LYS A 131 -10.26 5.12 -26.63
C LYS A 131 -11.51 6.01 -26.86
N ASN A 132 -12.72 5.48 -26.74
CA ASN A 132 -13.96 6.16 -27.13
C ASN A 132 -14.97 6.18 -25.97
N PHE A 133 -14.74 7.03 -24.96
CA PHE A 133 -15.84 7.46 -24.11
C PHE A 133 -16.47 8.70 -24.74
N LEU A 134 -17.52 8.47 -25.54
CA LEU A 134 -18.35 9.54 -26.08
C LEU A 134 -19.19 10.08 -24.91
N THR A 135 -18.76 11.20 -24.36
CA THR A 135 -19.43 12.00 -23.31
C THR A 135 -19.30 11.44 -21.89
N ILE A 136 -18.11 11.60 -21.31
CA ILE A 136 -17.95 11.58 -19.85
C ILE A 136 -18.35 12.97 -19.33
N GLY A 137 -19.28 13.07 -18.38
CA GLY A 137 -19.55 14.34 -17.69
C GLY A 137 -18.27 14.91 -17.08
N LEU A 138 -18.13 16.24 -17.01
CA LEU A 138 -16.87 16.93 -16.65
C LEU A 138 -16.17 16.30 -15.43
N THR A 139 -16.90 16.06 -14.33
CA THR A 139 -16.35 15.45 -13.10
C THR A 139 -15.82 14.03 -13.29
N ALA A 140 -16.50 13.20 -14.09
CA ALA A 140 -16.05 11.84 -14.35
C ALA A 140 -14.86 11.82 -15.32
N LYS A 141 -14.73 12.84 -16.18
CA LYS A 141 -13.56 13.00 -17.06
C LYS A 141 -12.35 13.44 -16.24
N ASP A 142 -12.54 14.39 -15.33
CA ASP A 142 -11.50 14.84 -14.40
C ASP A 142 -11.02 13.69 -13.50
N PHE A 143 -11.94 12.88 -12.98
CA PHE A 143 -11.61 11.67 -12.23
C PHE A 143 -10.83 10.66 -13.08
N HIS A 144 -11.24 10.45 -14.34
CA HIS A 144 -10.55 9.55 -15.28
C HIS A 144 -9.13 10.02 -15.60
N ASP A 145 -8.95 11.30 -15.89
CA ASP A 145 -7.65 11.89 -16.20
C ASP A 145 -6.72 11.87 -14.97
N MET A 146 -7.27 12.13 -13.78
CA MET A 146 -6.57 11.93 -12.52
C MET A 146 -6.14 10.46 -12.36
N TRP A 147 -7.08 9.51 -12.44
CA TRP A 147 -6.80 8.09 -12.21
C TRP A 147 -5.73 7.54 -13.17
N LYS A 148 -5.83 7.84 -14.47
CA LYS A 148 -4.81 7.46 -15.46
C LYS A 148 -3.42 7.97 -15.09
N ARG A 149 -3.32 9.24 -14.69
CA ARG A 149 -2.05 9.86 -14.30
C ARG A 149 -1.46 9.16 -13.09
N GLU A 150 -2.27 8.91 -12.07
CA GLU A 150 -1.80 8.28 -10.84
C GLU A 150 -1.35 6.83 -11.05
N CYS A 151 -2.13 6.02 -11.77
CA CYS A 151 -1.75 4.64 -12.07
C CYS A 151 -0.43 4.57 -12.86
N TYR A 152 -0.28 5.40 -13.89
CA TYR A 152 0.94 5.44 -14.70
C TYR A 152 2.18 5.82 -13.88
N THR A 153 2.06 6.85 -13.04
CA THR A 153 3.16 7.26 -12.16
C THR A 153 3.48 6.16 -11.15
N ALA A 154 2.47 5.52 -10.57
CA ALA A 154 2.65 4.48 -9.56
C ALA A 154 3.37 3.24 -10.14
N GLU A 155 3.00 2.79 -11.33
CA GLU A 155 3.67 1.68 -12.02
C GLU A 155 5.14 1.95 -12.28
N LYS A 156 5.50 3.17 -12.69
CA LYS A 156 6.91 3.56 -12.92
C LYS A 156 7.74 3.66 -11.64
N CYS A 157 7.10 3.96 -10.52
CA CYS A 157 7.76 4.14 -9.23
C CYS A 157 8.26 2.81 -8.63
N ILE A 158 7.56 1.71 -8.91
CA ILE A 158 7.91 0.38 -8.40
C ILE A 158 9.30 -0.11 -8.83
N PRO A 159 9.68 -0.10 -10.12
CA PRO A 159 11.01 -0.50 -10.56
C PRO A 159 12.10 0.48 -10.11
N GLU A 160 11.84 1.79 -10.07
CA GLU A 160 12.81 2.77 -9.58
C GLU A 160 13.09 2.60 -8.07
N ALA A 161 12.05 2.34 -7.27
CA ALA A 161 12.20 1.99 -5.87
C ALA A 161 12.97 0.67 -5.67
N ASN A 162 12.98 -0.25 -6.65
CA ASN A 162 13.83 -1.44 -6.63
C ASN A 162 15.29 -1.07 -6.94
N LYS A 163 15.54 -0.37 -8.05
CA LYS A 163 16.89 0.06 -8.45
C LYS A 163 17.60 0.90 -7.38
N TYR A 164 16.88 1.81 -6.73
CA TYR A 164 17.44 2.61 -5.63
C TYR A 164 17.93 1.73 -4.47
N LYS A 165 17.21 0.64 -4.16
CA LYS A 165 17.62 -0.32 -3.12
C LYS A 165 18.85 -1.10 -3.54
N GLU A 166 18.91 -1.59 -4.78
CA GLU A 166 20.07 -2.30 -5.33
C GLU A 166 21.33 -1.42 -5.26
N GLN A 167 21.25 -0.19 -5.78
CA GLN A 167 22.37 0.76 -5.75
C GLN A 167 22.81 1.13 -4.32
N ARG A 168 21.86 1.23 -3.38
CA ARG A 168 22.19 1.49 -1.98
C ARG A 168 22.86 0.28 -1.34
N TYR A 169 22.34 -0.93 -1.58
CA TYR A 169 22.91 -2.18 -1.08
C TYR A 169 24.36 -2.33 -1.52
N ASP A 170 24.64 -2.16 -2.83
CA ASP A 170 25.97 -2.24 -3.43
C ASP A 170 26.96 -1.22 -2.84
N LYS A 171 26.49 -0.01 -2.51
CA LYS A 171 27.34 1.03 -1.88
C LYS A 171 27.71 0.70 -0.44
N THR A 172 26.84 0.02 0.29
CA THR A 172 27.06 -0.36 1.70
C THR A 172 27.70 -1.75 1.89
N HIS A 173 27.69 -2.61 0.87
CA HIS A 173 28.23 -3.98 0.93
C HIS A 173 29.34 -4.22 -0.12
N LYS A 174 30.13 -3.20 -0.48
CA LYS A 174 31.40 -3.48 -1.16
C LYS A 174 32.24 -4.36 -0.23
N GLU A 175 32.55 -5.58 -0.67
CA GLU A 175 33.47 -6.46 0.04
C GLU A 175 34.83 -5.75 0.21
N PRO A 176 35.51 -5.96 1.35
CA PRO A 176 36.81 -5.33 1.66
C PRO A 176 37.92 -5.71 0.68
#